data_AF-A0A3D1WU51-F1
#
_entry.id   AF-A0A3D1WU51-F1
#
_cell.length_a   1.000
_cell.length_b   1.000
_cell.length_c   1.000
_cell.angle_alpha   90.00
_cell.angle_beta   90.00
_cell.angle_gamma   90.00
#
_symmetry.space_group_name_H-M   'P 1'
#
loop_
_entity.id
_entity.type
_entity.pdbx_description
1 polymer ?
#
loop_
_entity_poly.entity_id
_entity_poly.type
_entity_poly.pdbx_seq_one_letter_code
_entity_poly.pdbx_strand_id
1 'polypeptide(L)'
;MQPNYVNNYYNNITLARNICAHGERFFNFKFNTQINILREHLALQIPFRKGMPEKGARDMFAVLLMVKYLFNDLDLFDILKTSISQSLDDLQGELHSISIEDVMDEMGYPTNWMNV
;
A
#
# COMPACT_ATOMS: atom_id res chain seq x y z
N MET A 1 18.86 -2.89 -3.24
CA MET A 1 18.27 -2.39 -1.97
C MET A 1 19.16 -2.85 -0.81
N GLN A 2 19.28 -2.07 0.28
CA GLN A 2 20.11 -2.48 1.42
C GLN A 2 19.48 -3.67 2.18
N PRO A 3 20.25 -4.61 2.75
CA PRO A 3 19.72 -5.83 3.37
C PRO A 3 18.72 -5.60 4.51
N ASN A 4 18.93 -4.55 5.30
CA ASN A 4 18.01 -4.14 6.37
C ASN A 4 16.60 -3.78 5.85
N TYR A 5 16.51 -3.12 4.69
CA TYR A 5 15.22 -2.79 4.08
C TYR A 5 14.51 -4.04 3.55
N VAL A 6 15.25 -4.95 2.93
CA VAL A 6 14.71 -6.22 2.42
C VAL A 6 14.12 -7.04 3.59
N ASN A 7 14.86 -7.18 4.69
CA ASN A 7 14.37 -7.89 5.88
C ASN A 7 13.12 -7.22 6.47
N ASN A 8 13.09 -5.88 6.53
CA ASN A 8 11.91 -5.15 6.97
C ASN A 8 10.69 -5.45 6.08
N TYR A 9 10.88 -5.51 4.76
CA TYR A 9 9.80 -5.75 3.81
C TYR A 9 9.23 -7.16 3.95
N TYR A 10 10.09 -8.18 4.08
CA TYR A 10 9.64 -9.55 4.33
C TYR A 10 8.84 -9.69 5.63
N ASN A 11 9.29 -9.03 6.71
CA ASN A 11 8.57 -9.04 7.99
C ASN A 11 7.19 -8.39 7.86
N ASN A 12 7.12 -7.21 7.24
CA ASN A 12 5.87 -6.49 7.06
C ASN A 12 4.90 -7.25 6.14
N ILE A 13 5.36 -7.79 4.99
CA ILE A 13 4.49 -8.60 4.12
C ILE A 13 3.99 -9.86 4.83
N THR A 14 4.83 -10.51 5.64
CA THR A 14 4.40 -11.68 6.43
C THR A 14 3.27 -11.30 7.39
N LEU A 15 3.39 -10.16 8.05
CA LEU A 15 2.34 -9.65 8.93
C LEU A 15 1.06 -9.32 8.15
N ALA A 16 1.18 -8.65 7.01
CA ALA A 16 0.06 -8.33 6.12
C ALA A 16 -0.71 -9.60 5.72
N ARG A 17 0.02 -10.65 5.28
CA ARG A 17 -0.57 -11.94 4.91
C ARG A 17 -1.27 -12.60 6.08
N ASN A 18 -0.70 -12.54 7.28
CA ASN A 18 -1.33 -13.11 8.48
C ASN A 18 -2.66 -12.42 8.79
N ILE A 19 -2.71 -11.09 8.73
CA ILE A 19 -3.93 -10.31 8.96
C ILE A 19 -5.02 -10.70 7.95
N CYS A 20 -4.68 -10.79 6.66
CA CYS A 20 -5.61 -11.26 5.63
C CYS A 20 -6.17 -12.65 5.94
N ALA A 21 -5.33 -13.58 6.41
CA ALA A 21 -5.73 -14.95 6.71
C ALA A 21 -6.64 -15.07 7.94
N HIS A 22 -6.56 -14.11 8.87
CA HIS A 22 -7.36 -14.09 10.10
C HIS A 22 -8.66 -13.29 9.98
N GLY A 23 -8.96 -12.70 8.81
CA GLY A 23 -10.19 -11.94 8.59
C GLY A 23 -10.26 -10.62 9.38
N GLU A 24 -9.12 -10.09 9.80
CA GLU A 24 -9.03 -8.83 10.54
C GLU A 24 -9.18 -7.62 9.58
N ARG A 25 -9.61 -6.46 10.12
CA ARG A 25 -9.81 -5.22 9.35
C ARG A 25 -8.49 -4.72 8.76
N PHE A 26 -8.20 -5.17 7.55
CA PHE A 26 -6.97 -4.83 6.84
C PHE A 26 -6.96 -3.37 6.35
N PHE A 27 -8.13 -2.76 6.12
CA PHE A 27 -8.24 -1.44 5.48
C PHE A 27 -7.61 -0.29 6.30
N ASN A 28 -7.66 -0.33 7.63
CA ASN A 28 -7.08 0.69 8.51
C ASN A 28 -5.82 0.21 9.25
N PHE A 29 -5.28 -0.94 8.85
CA PHE A 29 -4.11 -1.51 9.48
C PHE A 29 -2.86 -0.66 9.19
N LYS A 30 -2.01 -0.50 10.21
CA LYS A 30 -0.71 0.18 10.09
C LYS A 30 0.40 -0.69 10.69
N PHE A 31 1.49 -0.87 9.94
CA PHE A 31 2.70 -1.53 10.42
C PHE A 31 3.35 -0.76 11.56
N ASN A 32 3.93 -1.50 12.50
CA ASN A 32 4.77 -0.92 13.56
C ASN A 32 6.06 -0.32 12.99
N THR A 33 6.66 -1.00 12.02
CA THR A 33 7.90 -0.56 11.36
C THR A 33 7.58 0.01 9.98
N GLN A 34 7.93 1.29 9.79
CA GLN A 34 7.79 1.96 8.50
C GLN A 34 8.81 1.46 7.48
N ILE A 35 8.46 1.52 6.20
CA ILE A 35 9.40 1.33 5.10
C ILE A 35 10.24 2.60 4.90
N ASN A 36 11.35 2.46 4.17
CA ASN A 36 12.17 3.61 3.83
C ASN A 36 11.46 4.52 2.82
N ILE A 37 11.92 5.77 2.73
CA ILE A 37 11.46 6.68 1.68
C ILE A 37 11.89 6.11 0.32
N LEU A 38 10.89 5.84 -0.51
CA LEU A 38 11.02 5.39 -1.90
C LEU A 38 10.80 6.53 -2.89
N ARG A 39 11.27 6.34 -4.14
CA ARG A 39 11.14 7.33 -5.23
C ARG A 39 9.68 7.64 -5.56
N GLU A 40 8.81 6.66 -5.40
CA GLU A 40 7.38 6.73 -5.63
C GLU A 40 6.72 7.78 -4.74
N HIS A 41 7.14 7.93 -3.48
CA HIS A 41 6.60 8.99 -2.62
C HIS A 41 6.84 10.38 -3.20
N LEU A 42 8.00 10.59 -3.83
CA LEU A 42 8.35 11.85 -4.49
C LEU A 42 7.62 12.00 -5.83
N ALA A 43 7.61 10.94 -6.64
CA ALA A 43 6.99 10.94 -7.97
C ALA A 43 5.47 11.19 -7.92
N LEU A 44 4.81 10.62 -6.92
CA LEU A 44 3.38 10.80 -6.67
C LEU A 44 3.06 12.10 -5.90
N GLN A 45 4.09 12.84 -5.49
CA GLN A 45 3.95 14.08 -4.71
C GLN A 45 3.22 13.87 -3.37
N ILE A 46 3.52 12.77 -2.69
CA ILE A 46 2.94 12.48 -1.37
C ILE A 46 3.46 13.53 -0.36
N PRO A 47 2.58 14.20 0.41
CA PRO A 47 3.00 15.14 1.44
C PRO A 47 3.88 14.48 2.50
N PHE A 48 4.83 15.23 3.04
CA PHE A 48 5.71 14.77 4.11
C PHE A 48 5.38 15.49 5.42
N ARG A 49 5.29 14.72 6.50
CA ARG A 49 5.11 15.22 7.87
C ARG A 49 6.25 14.72 8.74
N LYS A 50 6.94 15.64 9.41
CA LYS A 50 8.11 15.33 10.26
C LYS A 50 9.19 14.51 9.53
N GLY A 51 9.39 14.77 8.24
CA GLY A 51 10.39 14.10 7.41
C GLY A 51 10.00 12.73 6.88
N MET A 52 8.76 12.26 7.11
CA MET A 52 8.25 11.00 6.58
C MET A 52 7.04 11.23 5.68
N PRO A 53 6.81 10.40 4.64
CA PRO A 53 5.64 10.52 3.79
C PRO A 53 4.39 10.18 4.60
N GLU A 54 3.32 10.96 4.44
CA GLU A 54 2.07 10.77 5.17
C GLU A 54 1.35 9.47 4.76
N LYS A 55 1.59 9.00 3.53
CA LYS A 55 1.01 7.82 2.90
C LYS A 55 2.11 6.92 2.33
N GLY A 56 1.91 5.60 2.34
CA GLY A 56 2.86 4.63 1.78
C GLY A 56 4.03 4.28 2.70
N ALA A 57 4.08 4.80 3.93
CA ALA A 57 5.17 4.53 4.86
C ALA A 57 4.93 3.27 5.70
N ARG A 58 3.68 3.03 6.11
CA ARG A 58 3.33 1.97 7.06
C ARG A 58 1.90 1.47 6.92
N ASP A 59 1.25 1.77 5.80
CA ASP A 59 -0.16 1.50 5.55
C ASP A 59 -0.33 0.47 4.44
N MET A 60 -1.56 0.31 3.95
CA MET A 60 -1.87 -0.62 2.89
C MET A 60 -1.16 -0.27 1.57
N PHE A 61 -1.01 1.02 1.27
CA PHE A 61 -0.24 1.43 0.10
C PHE A 61 1.25 1.06 0.22
N ALA A 62 1.81 1.03 1.44
CA ALA A 62 3.16 0.52 1.66
C ALA A 62 3.30 -0.97 1.25
N VAL A 63 2.24 -1.77 1.32
CA VAL A 63 2.26 -3.17 0.86
C VAL A 63 2.50 -3.25 -0.64
N LEU A 64 1.77 -2.44 -1.43
CA LEU A 64 1.96 -2.38 -2.88
C LEU A 64 3.41 -1.98 -3.23
N LEU A 65 3.95 -0.98 -2.52
CA LEU A 65 5.34 -0.56 -2.71
C LEU A 65 6.34 -1.67 -2.34
N MET A 66 6.14 -2.38 -1.22
CA MET A 66 7.01 -3.50 -0.85
C MET A 66 7.00 -4.60 -1.91
N VAL A 67 5.83 -4.96 -2.43
CA VAL A 67 5.68 -5.96 -3.51
C VAL A 67 6.43 -5.51 -4.76
N LYS A 68 6.28 -4.25 -5.20
CA LYS A 68 7.02 -3.70 -6.35
C LYS A 68 8.53 -3.99 -6.26
N TYR A 69 9.12 -3.67 -5.11
CA TYR A 69 10.56 -3.76 -4.92
C TYR A 69 11.07 -5.18 -4.61
N LEU A 70 10.24 -6.07 -4.09
CA LEU A 70 10.62 -7.45 -3.80
C LEU A 70 10.57 -8.34 -5.05
N PHE A 71 9.55 -8.17 -5.90
CA PHE A 71 9.34 -9.06 -7.04
C PHE A 71 10.09 -8.60 -8.30
N ASN A 72 10.30 -7.29 -8.48
CA ASN A 72 11.00 -6.71 -9.65
C ASN A 72 10.51 -7.29 -11.00
N ASP A 73 9.23 -7.64 -11.07
CA ASP A 73 8.52 -8.18 -12.22
C ASP A 73 7.39 -7.19 -12.56
N LEU A 74 7.57 -6.47 -13.67
CA LEU A 74 6.65 -5.39 -14.06
C LEU A 74 5.29 -5.93 -14.51
N ASP A 75 5.26 -7.07 -15.22
CA ASP A 75 4.02 -7.66 -15.71
C ASP A 75 3.17 -8.14 -14.53
N LEU A 76 3.79 -8.84 -13.58
CA LEU A 76 3.12 -9.26 -12.35
C LEU A 76 2.63 -8.06 -11.54
N PHE A 77 3.43 -6.99 -11.48
CA PHE A 77 3.07 -5.78 -10.75
C PHE A 77 1.88 -5.04 -11.38
N ASP A 78 1.81 -4.96 -12.71
CA ASP A 78 0.68 -4.34 -13.41
C ASP A 78 -0.61 -5.18 -13.29
N ILE A 79 -0.50 -6.51 -13.31
CA ILE A 79 -1.62 -7.42 -13.01
C ILE A 79 -2.14 -7.18 -11.59
N LEU A 80 -1.24 -7.02 -10.61
CA LEU A 80 -1.61 -6.73 -9.23
C LEU A 80 -2.33 -5.38 -9.10
N LYS A 81 -1.78 -4.32 -9.69
CA LYS A 81 -2.42 -2.99 -9.69
C LYS A 81 -3.83 -3.05 -10.29
N THR A 82 -3.97 -3.73 -11.43
CA THR A 82 -5.27 -3.91 -12.09
C THR A 82 -6.26 -4.68 -11.21
N SER A 83 -5.80 -5.74 -10.54
CA SER A 83 -6.64 -6.54 -9.64
C SER A 83 -7.10 -5.74 -8.41
N ILE A 84 -6.22 -4.90 -7.85
CA ILE A 84 -6.58 -3.98 -6.76
C ILE A 84 -7.61 -2.95 -7.25
N SER A 85 -7.39 -2.35 -8.43
CA SER A 85 -8.32 -1.39 -9.01
C SER A 85 -9.72 -2.00 -9.19
N GLN A 86 -9.81 -3.18 -9.79
CA GLN A 86 -11.08 -3.88 -9.96
C GLN A 86 -11.77 -4.17 -8.61
N SER A 87 -11.01 -4.58 -7.60
CA SER A 87 -11.56 -4.83 -6.26
C SER A 87 -12.09 -3.55 -5.60
N LEU A 88 -11.47 -2.39 -5.85
CA LEU A 88 -11.94 -1.10 -5.37
C LEU A 88 -13.21 -0.64 -6.12
N ASP A 89 -13.29 -0.89 -7.43
CA ASP A 89 -14.48 -0.60 -8.23
C ASP A 89 -15.68 -1.46 -7.80
N ASP A 90 -15.45 -2.75 -7.55
CA ASP A 90 -16.46 -3.66 -7.03
C ASP A 90 -16.94 -3.19 -5.64
N LEU A 91 -16.00 -2.85 -4.74
CA LEU A 91 -16.32 -2.31 -3.42
C LEU A 91 -17.12 -1.00 -3.53
N GLN A 92 -16.77 -0.10 -4.45
CA GLN A 92 -17.48 1.15 -4.67
C GLN A 92 -18.98 0.91 -4.97
N GLY A 93 -19.31 -0.14 -5.73
CA GLY A 93 -20.69 -0.52 -6.02
C GLY A 93 -21.48 -1.02 -4.79
N GLU A 94 -20.78 -1.50 -3.77
CA GLU A 94 -21.37 -2.03 -2.53
C GLU A 94 -21.43 -1.01 -1.38
N LEU A 95 -20.71 0.12 -1.50
CA LEU A 95 -20.69 1.16 -0.47
C LEU A 95 -21.99 1.98 -0.45
N HIS A 96 -22.54 2.19 0.74
CA HIS A 96 -23.77 2.97 0.94
C HIS A 96 -23.64 4.15 1.91
N SER A 97 -22.57 4.21 2.71
CA SER A 97 -22.44 5.17 3.81
C SER A 97 -21.15 6.00 3.79
N ILE A 98 -20.12 5.52 3.10
CA ILE A 98 -18.83 6.19 2.92
C ILE A 98 -18.44 6.10 1.45
N SER A 99 -17.59 7.00 0.98
CA SER A 99 -17.12 6.95 -0.39
C SER A 99 -15.91 6.02 -0.54
N ILE A 100 -15.62 5.59 -1.77
CA ILE A 100 -14.41 4.79 -2.03
C ILE A 100 -13.15 5.61 -1.75
N GLU A 101 -13.21 6.92 -1.96
CA GLU A 101 -12.11 7.85 -1.65
C GLU A 101 -11.78 7.87 -0.16
N ASP A 102 -12.80 7.84 0.72
CA ASP A 102 -12.58 7.75 2.18
C ASP A 102 -11.86 6.45 2.56
N VAL A 103 -12.27 5.33 1.94
CA VAL A 103 -11.63 4.02 2.15
C VAL A 103 -10.18 4.04 1.66
N MET A 104 -9.94 4.55 0.46
CA MET A 104 -8.61 4.66 -0.12
C MET A 104 -7.69 5.58 0.70
N ASP A 105 -8.23 6.68 1.25
CA ASP A 105 -7.49 7.58 2.12
C ASP A 105 -7.03 6.88 3.40
N GLU A 106 -7.94 6.14 4.06
CA GLU A 106 -7.63 5.36 5.27
C GLU A 106 -6.58 4.25 4.98
N MET A 107 -6.70 3.59 3.83
CA MET A 107 -5.72 2.62 3.33
C MET A 107 -4.37 3.28 2.98
N GLY A 108 -4.30 4.60 2.87
CA GLY A 108 -3.08 5.33 2.53
C GLY A 108 -2.78 5.36 1.04
N TYR A 109 -3.75 5.08 0.18
CA TYR A 109 -3.59 5.25 -1.27
C TYR A 109 -3.68 6.74 -1.62
N PRO A 110 -2.71 7.31 -2.35
CA PRO A 110 -2.87 8.62 -2.97
C PRO A 110 -3.81 8.52 -4.18
N THR A 111 -4.41 9.64 -4.60
CA THR A 111 -5.37 9.67 -5.72
C THR A 111 -4.75 9.21 -7.05
N ASN A 112 -3.44 9.40 -7.23
CA ASN A 112 -2.67 9.04 -8.41
C ASN A 112 -1.87 7.74 -8.25
N TRP A 113 -2.22 6.87 -7.30
CA TRP A 113 -1.47 5.64 -6.97
C TRP A 113 -1.21 4.70 -8.16
N MET A 114 -2.05 4.72 -9.20
CA MET A 114 -1.86 3.92 -10.41
C MET A 114 -0.62 4.31 -11.21
N ASN A 115 -0.05 5.50 -10.95
CA ASN A 115 1.18 5.99 -11.57
C ASN A 115 2.46 5.44 -10.92
N VAL A 116 2.32 4.54 -9.93
CA VAL A 116 3.45 3.80 -9.34
C VAL A 116 4.14 2.92 -10.37
#